data_AF-A0A949Z6E7-F1
#
_entry.id   AF-A0A949Z6E7-F1
#
_cell.length_a   1.000
_cell.length_b   1.000
_cell.length_c   1.000
_cell.angle_alpha   90.00
_cell.angle_beta   90.00
_cell.angle_gamma   90.00
#
_symmetry.space_group_name_H-M   'P 1'
#
loop_
_entity.id
_entity.type
_entity.pdbx_description
1 polymer ?
#
loop_
_entity_poly.entity_id
_entity_poly.type
_entity_poly.pdbx_seq_one_letter_code
_entity_poly.pdbx_strand_id
1 'polypeptide(L)'
;MQTIPFPHAGGFPMHHGVREILENTLNQALLVANTRGEILFATRKTRILLQSFFEKGTENEVPDEIHIWLIRGETSKPLLVRHPEKGEIEIHNFPLSASRNLSLLRIERRVVDPGPKALVALGLTAREAEVLYWITEGKTNPEIAVILAAAPDTVKKHAANLYAKLGVPTRTSAARCALSVLLPSA
;
A
#
# COMPACT_ATOMS: atom_id res chain seq x y z
N MET A 1 0.25 27.03 -34.53
CA MET A 1 0.71 27.84 -33.38
C MET A 1 -0.46 28.68 -32.89
N GLN A 2 -1.08 28.27 -31.79
CA GLN A 2 -2.01 29.13 -31.04
C GLN A 2 -1.58 29.08 -29.58
N THR A 3 -1.07 30.19 -29.10
CA THR A 3 -0.66 30.42 -27.72
C THR A 3 -1.90 30.67 -26.88
N ILE A 4 -2.21 29.73 -25.99
CA ILE A 4 -3.27 29.86 -24.99
C ILE A 4 -2.71 30.72 -23.85
N PRO A 5 -3.40 31.80 -23.42
CA PRO A 5 -2.90 32.65 -22.35
C PRO A 5 -3.07 31.98 -20.99
N PHE A 6 -2.03 32.07 -20.14
CA PHE A 6 -2.08 31.65 -18.73
C PHE A 6 -2.61 32.80 -17.87
N PRO A 7 -3.57 32.56 -16.96
CA PRO A 7 -3.98 33.57 -15.99
C PRO A 7 -3.01 33.59 -14.79
N HIS A 8 -2.72 34.78 -14.30
CA HIS A 8 -1.95 35.03 -13.08
C HIS A 8 -2.79 34.79 -11.81
N ALA A 9 -2.10 34.28 -10.79
CA ALA A 9 -2.40 34.34 -9.35
C ALA A 9 -3.89 34.34 -8.93
N GLY A 10 -4.42 33.14 -8.63
CA GLY A 10 -5.69 32.99 -7.92
C GLY A 10 -6.42 31.69 -8.27
N GLY A 11 -6.04 30.59 -7.62
CA GLY A 11 -6.69 29.29 -7.77
C GLY A 11 -6.36 28.58 -9.08
N PHE A 12 -6.01 27.30 -9.01
CA PHE A 12 -5.96 26.45 -10.19
C PHE A 12 -7.43 26.19 -10.61
N PRO A 13 -7.94 26.70 -11.74
CA PRO A 13 -9.31 26.40 -12.16
C PRO A 13 -9.28 25.03 -12.84
N MET A 14 -9.27 23.97 -12.03
CA MET A 14 -9.63 22.64 -12.54
C MET A 14 -11.13 22.67 -12.83
N HIS A 15 -11.52 22.59 -14.10
CA HIS A 15 -12.93 22.45 -14.48
C HIS A 15 -13.56 21.30 -13.69
N HIS A 16 -14.71 21.54 -13.06
CA HIS A 16 -15.42 20.56 -12.21
C HIS A 16 -15.56 19.18 -12.89
N GLY A 17 -15.77 19.16 -14.22
CA GLY A 17 -15.83 17.92 -15.00
C GLY A 17 -14.49 17.18 -15.13
N VAL A 18 -13.36 17.89 -15.26
CA VAL A 18 -12.02 17.26 -15.30
C VAL A 18 -11.66 16.69 -13.92
N ARG A 19 -12.05 17.39 -12.85
CA ARG A 19 -11.91 16.92 -11.47
C ARG A 19 -12.64 15.60 -11.24
N GLU A 20 -13.91 15.54 -11.64
CA GLU A 20 -14.77 14.37 -11.47
C GLU A 20 -14.33 13.17 -12.33
N ILE A 21 -13.84 13.42 -13.56
CA ILE A 21 -13.27 12.38 -14.43
C ILE A 21 -11.98 11.81 -13.85
N LEU A 22 -11.09 12.65 -13.31
CA LEU A 22 -9.86 12.18 -12.66
C LEU A 22 -10.17 11.42 -11.37
N GLU A 23 -11.14 11.88 -10.57
CA GLU A 23 -11.56 11.21 -9.33
C GLU A 23 -12.22 9.85 -9.57
N ASN A 24 -13.02 9.70 -10.63
CA ASN A 24 -13.75 8.46 -10.92
C ASN A 24 -12.97 7.46 -11.81
N THR A 25 -12.04 7.93 -12.63
CA THR A 25 -11.28 7.07 -13.56
C THR A 25 -9.96 6.58 -12.95
N LEU A 26 -9.33 7.39 -12.08
CA LEU A 26 -8.08 7.01 -11.44
C LEU A 26 -8.40 6.32 -10.12
N ASN A 27 -8.38 4.98 -10.09
CA ASN A 27 -8.36 4.20 -8.85
C ASN A 27 -7.01 4.36 -8.08
N GLN A 28 -6.46 5.57 -8.09
CA GLN A 28 -5.17 5.97 -7.53
C GLN A 28 -5.41 7.04 -6.46
N ALA A 29 -4.64 6.96 -5.37
CA ALA A 29 -4.63 8.03 -4.38
C ALA A 29 -3.64 9.10 -4.85
N LEU A 30 -4.20 10.18 -5.39
CA LEU A 30 -3.47 11.34 -5.88
C LEU A 30 -3.86 12.61 -5.10
N LEU A 31 -2.90 13.49 -4.92
CA LEU A 31 -3.01 14.77 -4.24
C LEU A 31 -2.12 15.79 -4.94
N VAL A 32 -2.60 17.01 -5.14
CA VAL A 32 -1.77 18.14 -5.55
C VAL A 32 -1.66 19.10 -4.37
N ALA A 33 -0.43 19.36 -3.94
CA ALA A 33 -0.12 20.29 -2.86
C ALA A 33 0.92 21.32 -3.31
N ASN A 34 0.93 22.47 -2.65
CA ASN A 34 1.99 23.44 -2.83
C ASN A 34 3.07 23.36 -1.73
N THR A 35 4.16 24.12 -1.87
CA THR A 35 5.26 24.15 -0.90
C THR A 35 4.88 24.71 0.48
N ARG A 36 3.72 25.35 0.61
CA ARG A 36 3.17 25.79 1.90
C ARG A 36 2.36 24.70 2.61
N GLY A 37 2.18 23.53 1.97
CA GLY A 37 1.41 22.41 2.50
C GLY A 37 -0.08 22.47 2.15
N GLU A 38 -0.54 23.49 1.42
CA GLU A 38 -1.95 23.63 1.04
C GLU A 38 -2.33 22.60 -0.03
N ILE A 39 -3.42 21.87 0.21
CA ILE A 39 -4.02 20.90 -0.71
C ILE A 39 -4.88 21.63 -1.73
N LEU A 40 -4.47 21.60 -3.00
CA LEU A 40 -5.24 22.16 -4.11
C LEU A 40 -6.25 21.16 -4.67
N PHE A 41 -5.91 19.86 -4.60
CA PHE A 41 -6.74 18.77 -5.07
C PHE A 41 -6.36 17.48 -4.35
N ALA A 42 -7.34 16.64 -4.00
CA ALA A 42 -7.09 15.31 -3.49
C ALA A 42 -8.24 14.38 -3.88
N THR A 43 -7.91 13.19 -4.39
CA THR A 43 -8.93 12.17 -4.65
C THR A 43 -9.52 11.66 -3.34
N ARG A 44 -10.73 11.10 -3.39
CA ARG A 44 -11.39 10.50 -2.20
C ARG A 44 -10.50 9.45 -1.53
N LYS A 45 -9.82 8.62 -2.33
CA LYS A 45 -8.90 7.58 -1.85
C LYS A 45 -7.73 8.18 -1.07
N THR A 46 -7.17 9.30 -1.54
CA THR A 46 -6.13 10.04 -0.81
C THR A 46 -6.63 10.55 0.53
N ARG A 47 -7.82 11.17 0.55
CA ARG A 47 -8.38 11.69 1.81
C ARG A 47 -8.56 10.58 2.85
N ILE A 48 -9.10 9.43 2.43
CA ILE A 48 -9.26 8.26 3.29
C ILE A 48 -7.91 7.78 3.81
N LEU A 49 -6.88 7.67 2.95
CA LEU A 49 -5.55 7.23 3.38
C LEU A 49 -4.90 8.24 4.33
N LEU A 50 -4.97 9.54 4.05
CA LEU A 50 -4.43 10.56 4.95
C LEU A 50 -5.12 10.51 6.32
N GLN A 51 -6.45 10.43 6.35
CA GLN A 51 -7.22 10.29 7.59
C GLN A 51 -6.93 8.99 8.35
N SER A 52 -6.57 7.92 7.63
CA SER A 52 -6.29 6.62 8.27
C SER A 52 -4.87 6.52 8.83
N PHE A 53 -3.92 7.29 8.29
CA PHE A 53 -2.50 7.18 8.64
C PHE A 53 -1.95 8.37 9.44
N PHE A 54 -2.66 9.50 9.49
CA PHE A 54 -2.21 10.71 10.18
C PHE A 54 -3.31 11.26 11.09
N GLU A 55 -2.92 11.72 12.29
CA GLU A 55 -3.83 12.28 13.28
C GLU A 55 -4.22 13.75 13.00
N LYS A 56 -3.36 14.50 12.27
CA LYS A 56 -3.50 15.95 12.01
C LYS A 56 -3.34 16.29 10.53
N GLY A 57 -4.15 17.24 10.06
CA GLY A 57 -4.13 17.79 8.68
C GLY A 57 -4.78 16.85 7.66
N THR A 58 -6.05 17.07 7.30
CA THR A 58 -6.74 16.13 6.38
C THR A 58 -7.79 16.74 5.45
N GLU A 59 -8.10 18.04 5.58
CA GLU A 59 -9.08 18.68 4.69
C GLU A 59 -8.43 19.61 3.66
N ASN A 60 -7.67 20.60 4.11
CA ASN A 60 -7.09 21.63 3.23
C ASN A 60 -5.57 21.70 3.28
N GLU A 61 -4.93 20.96 4.18
CA GLU A 61 -3.48 20.96 4.37
C GLU A 61 -2.98 19.53 4.50
N VAL A 62 -1.78 19.28 3.98
CA VAL A 62 -1.10 17.99 4.13
C VAL A 62 -0.57 17.84 5.57
N PRO A 63 -0.48 16.61 6.10
CA PRO A 63 0.18 16.34 7.37
C PRO A 63 1.60 16.90 7.42
N ASP A 64 2.05 17.28 8.63
CA ASP A 64 3.34 17.91 8.88
C ASP A 64 4.51 17.10 8.31
N GLU A 65 4.44 15.77 8.40
CA GLU A 65 5.46 14.87 7.87
C GLU A 65 5.65 15.03 6.36
N ILE A 66 4.54 15.16 5.63
CA ILE A 66 4.55 15.39 4.18
C ILE A 66 5.04 16.80 3.89
N HIS A 67 4.60 17.79 4.66
CA HIS A 67 5.00 19.18 4.45
C HIS A 67 6.51 19.38 4.67
N ILE A 68 7.04 18.86 5.76
CA ILE A 68 8.47 18.88 6.09
C ILE A 68 9.27 18.18 4.99
N TRP A 69 8.81 17.02 4.52
CA TRP A 69 9.47 16.28 3.45
C TRP A 69 9.51 17.07 2.12
N LEU A 70 8.41 17.74 1.77
CA LEU A 70 8.36 18.61 0.58
C LEU A 70 9.33 19.79 0.68
N ILE A 71 9.42 20.46 1.83
CA ILE A 71 10.30 21.62 2.03
C ILE A 71 11.78 21.22 2.00
N ARG A 72 12.13 20.05 2.55
CA ARG A 72 13.52 19.55 2.58
C ARG A 72 14.09 19.27 1.20
N GLY A 73 13.26 19.11 0.17
CA GLY A 73 13.70 18.85 -1.21
C GLY A 73 14.30 17.46 -1.42
N GLU A 74 14.24 16.58 -0.42
CA GLU A 74 14.67 15.18 -0.49
C GLU A 74 13.62 14.28 -1.18
N THR A 75 12.81 14.85 -2.07
CA THR A 75 11.64 14.18 -2.66
C THR A 75 12.00 13.28 -3.84
N SER A 76 13.29 13.06 -4.10
CA SER A 76 13.79 12.06 -5.06
C SER A 76 13.62 10.64 -4.55
N LYS A 77 13.52 10.46 -3.23
CA LYS A 77 13.15 9.20 -2.58
C LYS A 77 11.74 9.32 -2.04
N PRO A 78 10.91 8.28 -2.14
CA PRO A 78 9.57 8.31 -1.59
C PRO A 78 9.59 8.41 -0.06
N LEU A 79 8.59 9.10 0.48
CA LEU A 79 8.35 9.16 1.92
C LEU A 79 7.60 7.90 2.37
N LEU A 80 8.22 7.12 3.26
CA LEU A 80 7.60 5.95 3.87
C LEU A 80 6.97 6.31 5.21
N VAL A 81 5.68 6.06 5.35
CA VAL A 81 4.96 6.24 6.62
C VAL A 81 4.45 4.90 7.12
N ARG A 82 4.79 4.58 8.36
CA ARG A 82 4.46 3.30 9.01
C ARG A 82 3.44 3.54 10.11
N HIS A 83 2.37 2.76 10.10
CA HIS A 83 1.37 2.73 11.16
C HIS A 83 1.30 1.33 11.76
N PRO A 84 1.38 1.16 13.09
CA PRO A 84 1.40 -0.17 13.74
C PRO A 84 0.28 -1.11 13.30
N GLU A 85 -0.95 -0.59 13.23
CA GLU A 85 -2.12 -1.40 12.86
C GLU A 85 -2.57 -1.29 11.40
N LYS A 86 -2.26 -0.19 10.70
CA LYS A 86 -2.79 0.10 9.36
C LYS A 86 -1.81 -0.29 8.24
N GLY A 87 -0.58 -0.65 8.59
CA GLY A 87 0.46 -1.07 7.66
C GLY A 87 1.35 0.09 7.24
N GLU A 88 1.79 0.10 5.98
CA GLU A 88 2.68 1.12 5.46
C GLU A 88 2.05 1.81 4.24
N ILE A 89 2.31 3.11 4.10
CA ILE A 89 2.06 3.85 2.87
C ILE A 89 3.37 4.46 2.37
N GLU A 90 3.47 4.53 1.05
CA GLU A 90 4.59 5.15 0.36
C GLU A 90 4.07 6.33 -0.46
N ILE A 91 4.72 7.49 -0.32
CA ILE A 91 4.32 8.74 -0.95
C ILE A 91 5.41 9.14 -1.94
N HIS A 92 5.05 9.19 -3.22
CA HIS A 92 5.93 9.58 -4.32
C HIS A 92 5.63 11.03 -4.73
N ASN A 93 6.68 11.82 -4.92
CA ASN A 93 6.53 13.19 -5.42
C ASN A 93 6.88 13.27 -6.91
N PHE A 94 5.99 13.89 -7.66
CA PHE A 94 6.19 14.28 -9.05
C PHE A 94 6.10 15.81 -9.13
N PRO A 95 7.24 16.52 -9.06
CA PRO A 95 7.27 17.98 -9.18
C PRO A 95 6.65 18.42 -10.51
N LEU A 96 5.75 19.40 -10.47
CA LEU A 96 5.10 19.91 -11.67
C LEU A 96 5.93 21.06 -12.25
N SER A 97 6.76 20.79 -13.26
CA SER A 97 7.69 21.76 -13.86
C SER A 97 7.07 23.08 -14.34
N ALA A 98 5.76 23.10 -14.63
CA ALA A 98 5.05 24.32 -15.04
C ALA A 98 4.84 25.33 -13.88
N SER A 99 4.99 24.92 -12.63
CA SER A 99 4.81 25.77 -11.46
C SER A 99 5.82 25.36 -10.38
N ARG A 100 6.84 26.19 -10.12
CA ARG A 100 7.97 25.87 -9.21
C ARG A 100 7.56 25.57 -7.76
N ASN A 101 6.30 25.72 -7.43
CA ASN A 101 5.74 25.55 -6.10
C ASN A 101 4.71 24.41 -5.99
N LEU A 102 4.43 23.65 -7.07
CA LEU A 102 3.42 22.59 -7.07
C LEU A 102 4.01 21.19 -7.17
N SER A 103 3.45 20.28 -6.40
CA SER A 103 3.85 18.88 -6.33
C SER A 103 2.61 17.99 -6.50
N LEU A 104 2.70 17.03 -7.43
CA LEU A 104 1.75 15.94 -7.52
C LEU A 104 2.26 14.78 -6.66
N LEU A 105 1.51 14.44 -5.63
CA LEU A 105 1.79 13.34 -4.73
C LEU A 105 0.92 12.14 -5.10
N ARG A 106 1.57 10.98 -5.20
CA ARG A 106 0.89 9.68 -5.32
C ARG A 106 1.13 8.88 -4.05
N ILE A 107 0.05 8.43 -3.43
CA ILE A 107 0.08 7.64 -2.21
C ILE A 107 -0.27 6.20 -2.57
N GLU A 108 0.60 5.26 -2.22
CA GLU A 108 0.39 3.84 -2.45
C GLU A 108 0.44 3.12 -1.12
N ARG A 109 -0.59 2.31 -0.83
CA ARG A 109 -0.54 1.43 0.33
C ARG A 109 0.44 0.31 0.00
N ARG A 110 1.51 0.23 0.78
CA ARG A 110 2.42 -0.90 0.70
C ARG A 110 1.75 -2.03 1.47
N VAL A 111 1.30 -3.05 0.74
CA VAL A 111 0.95 -4.32 1.37
C VAL A 111 2.26 -4.88 1.87
N VAL A 112 2.57 -4.62 3.15
CA VAL A 112 3.66 -5.30 3.82
C VAL A 112 3.21 -6.75 3.88
N ASP A 113 3.88 -7.59 3.11
CA ASP A 113 3.73 -9.02 3.26
C ASP A 113 4.08 -9.37 4.72
N PRO A 114 3.10 -9.76 5.54
CA PRO A 114 3.34 -10.01 6.95
C PRO A 114 4.14 -11.30 7.14
N GLY A 115 4.37 -12.04 6.05
CA GLY A 115 5.26 -13.17 5.95
C GLY A 115 4.75 -14.40 6.71
N PRO A 116 5.55 -15.47 6.76
CA PRO A 116 5.14 -16.71 7.39
C PRO A 116 4.88 -16.57 8.90
N LYS A 117 5.54 -15.64 9.59
CA LYS A 117 5.37 -15.45 11.03
C LYS A 117 3.95 -15.05 11.42
N ALA A 118 3.24 -14.31 10.57
CA ALA A 118 1.86 -13.92 10.84
C ALA A 118 0.92 -15.13 10.90
N LEU A 119 1.23 -16.20 10.17
CA LEU A 119 0.41 -17.42 10.14
C LEU A 119 0.52 -18.26 11.43
N VAL A 120 1.45 -17.93 12.33
CA VAL A 120 1.51 -18.55 13.67
C VAL A 120 0.25 -18.22 14.48
N ALA A 121 -0.42 -17.10 14.20
CA ALA A 121 -1.70 -16.74 14.82
C ALA A 121 -2.82 -17.76 14.56
N LEU A 122 -2.66 -18.63 13.55
CA LEU A 122 -3.58 -19.73 13.26
C LEU A 122 -3.32 -20.98 14.13
N GLY A 123 -2.50 -20.89 15.18
CA GLY A 123 -2.13 -22.04 16.03
C GLY A 123 -1.10 -22.97 15.39
N LEU A 124 -0.37 -22.50 14.39
CA LEU A 124 0.65 -23.27 13.67
C LEU A 124 2.03 -23.11 14.31
N THR A 125 2.87 -24.13 14.17
CA THR A 125 4.31 -23.99 14.46
C THR A 125 4.98 -23.09 13.42
N ALA A 126 6.14 -22.54 13.72
CA ALA A 126 6.91 -21.71 12.78
C ALA A 126 7.16 -22.41 11.43
N ARG A 127 7.46 -23.73 11.45
CA ARG A 127 7.73 -24.50 10.23
C ARG A 127 6.46 -24.79 9.42
N GLU A 128 5.35 -25.08 10.09
CA GLU A 128 4.05 -25.21 9.42
C GLU A 128 3.60 -23.89 8.80
N ALA A 129 3.85 -22.77 9.49
CA ALA A 129 3.56 -21.44 9.02
C ALA A 129 4.40 -21.06 7.78
N GLU A 130 5.69 -21.40 7.76
CA GLU A 130 6.56 -21.28 6.57
C GLU A 130 6.04 -22.12 5.39
N VAL A 131 5.69 -23.38 5.63
CA VAL A 131 5.12 -24.25 4.59
C VAL A 131 3.81 -23.66 4.06
N LEU A 132 2.90 -23.23 4.94
CA LEU A 132 1.61 -22.67 4.55
C LEU A 132 1.76 -21.36 3.76
N TYR A 133 2.72 -20.51 4.12
CA TYR A 133 3.03 -19.29 3.36
C TYR A 133 3.45 -19.61 1.93
N TRP A 134 4.38 -20.56 1.72
CA TRP A 134 4.73 -20.93 0.35
C TRP A 134 3.60 -21.67 -0.39
N ILE A 135 2.64 -22.25 0.36
CA ILE A 135 1.40 -22.76 -0.24
C ILE A 135 0.56 -21.62 -0.83
N THR A 136 0.46 -20.47 -0.16
CA THR A 136 -0.26 -19.30 -0.71
C THR A 136 0.43 -18.71 -1.92
N GLU A 137 1.75 -18.78 -1.97
CA GLU A 137 2.58 -18.40 -3.13
C GLU A 137 2.55 -19.43 -4.28
N GLY A 138 1.70 -20.45 -4.19
CA GLY A 138 1.48 -21.43 -5.26
C GLY A 138 2.59 -22.50 -5.40
N LYS A 139 3.53 -22.61 -4.46
CA LYS A 139 4.69 -23.51 -4.56
C LYS A 139 4.34 -24.96 -4.23
N THR A 140 4.70 -25.90 -5.09
CA THR A 140 4.54 -27.35 -4.85
C THR A 140 5.44 -27.85 -3.71
N ASN A 141 5.13 -28.99 -3.11
CA ASN A 141 5.94 -29.52 -2.00
C ASN A 141 7.44 -29.70 -2.34
N PRO A 142 7.83 -30.15 -3.55
CA PRO A 142 9.24 -30.17 -3.95
C PRO A 142 9.88 -28.78 -4.02
N GLU A 143 9.17 -27.78 -4.53
CA GLU A 143 9.68 -26.40 -4.56
C GLU A 143 9.82 -25.82 -3.15
N ILE A 144 8.82 -26.05 -2.28
CA ILE A 144 8.88 -25.65 -0.86
C ILE A 144 10.06 -26.33 -0.16
N ALA A 145 10.31 -27.60 -0.45
CA ALA A 145 11.43 -28.34 0.09
C ALA A 145 12.77 -27.69 -0.29
N VAL A 146 12.92 -27.28 -1.56
CA VAL A 146 14.10 -26.53 -2.00
C VAL A 146 14.21 -25.19 -1.26
N ILE A 147 13.13 -24.41 -1.20
CA ILE A 147 13.12 -23.07 -0.56
C ILE A 147 13.48 -23.16 0.93
N LEU A 148 12.95 -24.17 1.63
CA LEU A 148 13.13 -24.34 3.06
C LEU A 148 14.34 -25.22 3.43
N ALA A 149 15.15 -25.65 2.46
CA ALA A 149 16.24 -26.62 2.66
C ALA A 149 15.79 -27.86 3.46
N ALA A 150 14.69 -28.48 3.01
CA ALA A 150 14.09 -29.66 3.62
C ALA A 150 13.84 -30.76 2.57
N ALA A 151 13.54 -31.99 3.02
CA ALA A 151 13.10 -33.05 2.13
C ALA A 151 11.62 -32.88 1.73
N PRO A 152 11.20 -33.24 0.49
CA PRO A 152 9.80 -33.17 0.06
C PRO A 152 8.83 -33.94 0.98
N ASP A 153 9.26 -35.09 1.51
CA ASP A 153 8.46 -35.87 2.47
C ASP A 153 8.28 -35.16 3.81
N THR A 154 9.28 -34.38 4.25
CA THR A 154 9.18 -33.54 5.45
C THR A 154 8.15 -32.44 5.24
N VAL A 155 8.16 -31.78 4.08
CA VAL A 155 7.14 -30.79 3.72
C VAL A 155 5.75 -31.43 3.67
N LYS A 156 5.62 -32.64 3.11
CA LYS A 156 4.36 -33.38 3.08
C LYS A 156 3.82 -33.65 4.49
N LYS A 157 4.69 -34.01 5.44
CA LYS A 157 4.31 -34.18 6.86
C LYS A 157 3.85 -32.88 7.51
N HIS A 158 4.58 -31.78 7.30
CA HIS A 158 4.15 -30.46 7.78
C HIS A 158 2.81 -30.03 7.18
N ALA A 159 2.59 -30.27 5.88
CA ALA A 159 1.32 -29.99 5.22
C ALA A 159 0.17 -30.82 5.79
N ALA A 160 0.37 -32.10 6.05
CA ALA A 160 -0.66 -32.93 6.69
C ALA A 160 -1.02 -32.42 8.09
N ASN A 161 -0.02 -32.06 8.90
CA ASN A 161 -0.23 -31.55 10.25
C ASN A 161 -0.94 -30.19 10.25
N LEU A 162 -0.54 -29.27 9.37
CA LEU A 162 -1.18 -27.95 9.30
C LEU A 162 -2.63 -28.06 8.80
N TYR A 163 -2.92 -28.96 7.85
CA TYR A 163 -4.31 -29.21 7.41
C TYR A 163 -5.19 -29.73 8.56
N ALA A 164 -4.67 -30.67 9.36
CA ALA A 164 -5.35 -31.17 10.53
C ALA A 164 -5.59 -30.07 11.57
N LYS A 165 -4.59 -29.22 11.85
CA LYS A 165 -4.72 -28.09 12.79
C LYS A 165 -5.72 -27.02 12.35
N LEU A 166 -5.75 -26.73 11.05
CA LEU A 166 -6.70 -25.76 10.47
C LEU A 166 -8.11 -26.36 10.29
N GLY A 167 -8.29 -27.67 10.47
CA GLY A 167 -9.57 -28.35 10.23
C GLY A 167 -10.00 -28.33 8.77
N VAL A 168 -9.06 -28.27 7.83
CA VAL A 168 -9.34 -28.19 6.39
C VAL A 168 -8.81 -29.41 5.64
N PRO A 169 -9.56 -29.94 4.65
CA PRO A 169 -9.14 -31.16 3.95
C PRO A 169 -8.26 -30.89 2.74
N THR A 170 -8.20 -29.66 2.24
CA THR A 170 -7.50 -29.33 0.99
C THR A 170 -6.47 -28.23 1.15
N ARG A 171 -5.45 -28.33 0.29
CA ARG A 171 -4.43 -27.30 0.10
C ARG A 171 -5.03 -25.93 -0.21
N THR A 172 -6.03 -25.88 -1.08
CA THR A 172 -6.72 -24.63 -1.46
C THR A 172 -7.49 -24.03 -0.29
N SER A 173 -8.17 -24.86 0.51
CA SER A 173 -8.84 -24.42 1.73
C SER A 173 -7.84 -23.86 2.75
N ALA A 174 -6.69 -24.52 2.94
CA ALA A 174 -5.62 -24.03 3.81
C ALA A 174 -5.05 -22.69 3.32
N ALA A 175 -4.79 -22.56 2.01
CA ALA A 175 -4.34 -21.31 1.42
C ALA A 175 -5.35 -20.18 1.68
N ARG A 176 -6.65 -20.45 1.56
CA ARG A 176 -7.71 -19.46 1.86
C ARG A 176 -7.69 -19.01 3.31
N CYS A 177 -7.48 -19.91 4.27
CA CYS A 177 -7.32 -19.56 5.69
C CYS A 177 -6.10 -18.66 5.93
N ALA A 178 -4.99 -18.94 5.25
CA ALA A 178 -3.81 -18.09 5.32
C ALA A 178 -4.06 -16.71 4.72
N LEU A 179 -4.74 -16.62 3.57
CA LEU A 179 -5.05 -15.34 2.92
C LEU A 179 -5.88 -14.41 3.79
N SER A 180 -6.80 -14.92 4.63
CA SER A 180 -7.54 -14.06 5.57
C SER A 180 -6.66 -13.42 6.65
N VAL A 181 -5.44 -13.92 6.85
CA VAL A 181 -4.45 -13.34 7.76
C VAL A 181 -3.45 -12.46 7.00
N LEU A 182 -2.97 -12.93 5.84
CA LEU A 182 -1.96 -12.22 5.04
C LEU A 182 -2.50 -10.99 4.33
N LEU A 183 -3.79 -11.00 3.97
CA LEU A 183 -4.49 -9.91 3.32
C LEU A 183 -5.58 -9.41 4.28
N PRO A 184 -5.26 -8.47 5.20
CA PRO A 184 -6.29 -7.87 6.02
C PRO A 184 -7.35 -7.26 5.10
N SER A 185 -8.60 -7.72 5.26
CA SER A 185 -9.73 -7.21 4.48
C SER A 185 -9.80 -5.70 4.67
N ALA A 186 -9.72 -4.98 3.55
CA ALA A 186 -9.72 -3.51 3.50
C ALA A 186 -11.05 -2.92 3.96
#